data_AF-A0A6A5G485-F1
#
_entry.id   AF-A0A6A5G485-F1
#
_cell.length_a   1.000
_cell.length_b   1.000
_cell.length_c   1.000
_cell.angle_alpha   90.00
_cell.angle_beta   90.00
_cell.angle_gamma   90.00
#
_symmetry.space_group_name_H-M   'P 1'
#
loop_
_entity.id
_entity.type
_entity.pdbx_description
1 polymer ?
#
loop_
_entity_poly.entity_id
_entity_poly.type
_entity_poly.pdbx_seq_one_letter_code
_entity_poly.pdbx_strand_id
1 'polypeptide(L)'
;MWTFLKSVDVGAPTNVQRLLLFVVDVYNTPAIDLVFDERQFDFVSGFINYIHSRKLHIQNLKISSTIVEDEIVGFVLDNCRAASEVHLNCPTTPGFDYLKKTPTPKFSLDKLTINYAEWVTTRHLTNLFINCKHVILDGCDSKNLKIKQFIKKWVYEYSQLKYASLTFDYVDFSMNDIMRRIPSKRVPTRTTSE
;
A
#
# COMPACT_ATOMS: atom_id res chain seq x y z
N MET A 1 -2.09 3.50 -20.50
CA MET A 1 -1.46 3.70 -19.19
C MET A 1 -0.23 4.56 -19.43
N TRP A 2 -0.24 5.83 -18.99
CA TRP A 2 0.81 6.80 -19.33
C TRP A 2 1.58 7.18 -18.07
N THR A 3 2.81 6.68 -17.92
CA THR A 3 3.70 7.01 -16.80
C THR A 3 4.35 8.37 -17.06
N PHE A 4 3.69 9.46 -16.65
CA PHE A 4 4.04 10.80 -17.16
C PHE A 4 5.25 11.46 -16.47
N LEU A 5 5.72 10.97 -15.31
CA LEU A 5 6.69 11.72 -14.49
C LEU A 5 7.82 10.86 -13.92
N LYS A 6 8.49 10.04 -14.74
CA LYS A 6 9.65 9.25 -14.26
C LYS A 6 10.93 10.08 -14.07
N SER A 7 11.04 11.27 -14.67
CA SER A 7 12.23 12.10 -14.51
C SER A 7 11.91 13.59 -14.59
N VAL A 8 11.71 14.22 -13.44
CA VAL A 8 11.85 15.69 -13.38
C VAL A 8 12.95 16.05 -12.40
N ASP A 9 13.91 16.79 -12.92
CA ASP A 9 15.06 17.29 -12.19
C ASP A 9 14.65 18.22 -11.02
N VAL A 10 15.46 18.24 -9.98
CA VAL A 10 15.19 18.75 -8.62
C VAL A 10 14.88 20.27 -8.59
N GLY A 11 15.11 20.99 -9.71
CA GLY A 11 15.05 22.45 -9.78
C GLY A 11 13.76 23.09 -10.32
N ALA A 12 12.73 22.36 -10.76
CA ALA A 12 11.60 23.01 -11.46
C ALA A 12 10.19 22.58 -11.01
N PRO A 13 9.77 22.84 -9.76
CA PRO A 13 8.39 22.61 -9.31
C PRO A 13 7.37 23.23 -10.28
N THR A 14 7.63 24.46 -10.73
CA THR A 14 6.74 25.22 -11.60
C THR A 14 6.57 24.61 -12.99
N ASN A 15 7.61 23.99 -13.55
CA ASN A 15 7.53 23.42 -14.90
C ASN A 15 6.76 22.09 -14.89
N VAL A 16 6.91 21.27 -13.84
CA VAL A 16 6.12 20.03 -13.69
C VAL A 16 4.66 20.34 -13.47
N GLN A 17 4.38 21.29 -12.59
CA GLN A 17 3.01 21.71 -12.30
C GLN A 17 2.32 22.28 -13.55
N ARG A 18 3.03 23.08 -14.35
CA ARG A 18 2.52 23.60 -15.63
C ARG A 18 2.31 22.50 -16.66
N LEU A 19 3.27 21.58 -16.81
CA LEU A 19 3.14 20.45 -17.71
C LEU A 19 1.95 19.57 -17.33
N LEU A 20 1.78 19.28 -16.04
CA LEU A 20 0.62 18.55 -15.55
C LEU A 20 -0.69 19.25 -15.92
N LEU A 21 -0.81 20.55 -15.66
CA LEU A 21 -2.03 21.29 -16.00
C LEU A 21 -2.29 21.27 -17.51
N PHE A 22 -1.25 21.43 -18.33
CA PHE A 22 -1.36 21.33 -19.78
C PHE A 22 -1.87 19.95 -20.22
N VAL A 23 -1.36 18.87 -19.64
CA VAL A 23 -1.79 17.50 -19.95
C VAL A 23 -3.24 17.28 -19.49
N VAL A 24 -3.59 17.70 -18.28
CA VAL A 24 -4.97 17.60 -17.79
C VAL A 24 -5.94 18.35 -18.70
N ASP A 25 -5.57 19.55 -19.16
CA ASP A 25 -6.37 20.37 -20.07
C ASP A 25 -6.54 19.71 -21.44
N VAL A 26 -5.44 19.26 -22.05
CA VAL A 26 -5.45 18.63 -23.40
C VAL A 26 -6.22 17.32 -23.41
N TYR A 27 -6.04 16.48 -22.39
CA TYR A 27 -6.59 15.12 -22.38
C TYR A 27 -7.88 14.99 -21.57
N ASN A 28 -8.35 16.07 -20.92
CA ASN A 28 -9.51 16.08 -20.03
C ASN A 28 -9.54 14.87 -19.07
N THR A 29 -8.36 14.47 -18.57
CA THR A 29 -8.19 13.22 -17.83
C THR A 29 -8.10 13.53 -16.33
N PRO A 30 -9.04 13.03 -15.51
CA PRO A 30 -9.05 13.33 -14.08
C PRO A 30 -8.08 12.47 -13.27
N ALA A 31 -7.60 11.37 -13.84
CA ALA A 31 -6.82 10.34 -13.18
C ALA A 31 -5.32 10.49 -13.45
N ILE A 32 -4.52 10.48 -12.38
CA ILE A 32 -3.08 10.75 -12.44
C ILE A 32 -2.30 9.59 -11.82
N ASP A 33 -1.26 9.17 -12.53
CA ASP A 33 -0.28 8.20 -12.06
C ASP A 33 0.99 8.93 -11.61
N LEU A 34 1.37 8.75 -10.35
CA LEU A 34 2.55 9.36 -9.75
C LEU A 34 3.57 8.30 -9.39
N VAL A 35 4.83 8.53 -9.77
CA VAL A 35 5.96 7.71 -9.41
C VAL A 35 7.06 8.62 -8.88
N PHE A 36 7.45 8.41 -7.62
CA PHE A 36 8.55 9.12 -6.99
C PHE A 36 9.64 8.12 -6.64
N ASP A 37 10.82 8.28 -7.25
CA ASP A 37 12.01 7.49 -6.92
C ASP A 37 13.06 8.42 -6.31
N GLU A 38 13.51 8.08 -5.09
CA GLU A 38 14.54 8.79 -4.31
C GLU A 38 14.26 10.29 -4.15
N ARG A 39 13.01 10.65 -3.81
CA ARG A 39 12.59 12.05 -3.62
C ARG A 39 12.33 12.35 -2.15
N GLN A 40 12.92 13.46 -1.70
CA GLN A 40 12.73 13.98 -0.34
C GLN A 40 11.26 14.28 -0.05
N PHE A 41 10.91 14.14 1.23
CA PHE A 41 9.58 14.40 1.77
C PHE A 41 8.94 15.71 1.29
N ASP A 42 9.65 16.83 1.33
CA ASP A 42 9.12 18.15 0.95
C ASP A 42 8.64 18.20 -0.51
N PHE A 43 9.36 17.51 -1.40
CA PHE A 43 8.98 17.44 -2.81
C PHE A 43 7.74 16.55 -3.00
N VAL A 44 7.75 15.36 -2.40
CA VAL A 44 6.65 14.39 -2.49
C VAL A 44 5.36 14.98 -1.92
N SER A 45 5.43 15.48 -0.68
CA SER A 45 4.29 16.07 0.02
C SER A 45 3.80 17.33 -0.69
N GLY A 46 4.70 18.21 -1.12
CA GLY A 46 4.37 19.41 -1.88
C GLY A 46 3.65 19.10 -3.19
N PHE A 47 4.10 18.08 -3.93
CA PHE A 47 3.46 17.69 -5.18
C PHE A 47 2.09 17.06 -4.96
N ILE A 48 1.95 16.13 -4.01
CA ILE A 48 0.66 15.51 -3.66
C ILE A 48 -0.34 16.57 -3.19
N ASN A 49 0.08 17.50 -2.33
CA ASN A 49 -0.76 18.62 -1.89
C ASN A 49 -1.18 19.52 -3.05
N TYR A 50 -0.29 19.75 -4.02
CA TYR A 50 -0.62 20.48 -5.24
C TYR A 50 -1.71 19.75 -6.05
N ILE A 51 -1.59 18.43 -6.28
CA ILE A 51 -2.63 17.63 -6.96
C ILE A 51 -3.98 17.78 -6.27
N HIS A 52 -4.01 17.61 -4.94
CA HIS A 52 -5.22 17.74 -4.14
C HIS A 52 -5.82 19.15 -4.21
N SER A 53 -4.99 20.21 -4.19
CA SER A 53 -5.45 21.60 -4.31
C SER A 53 -6.15 21.89 -5.65
N ARG A 54 -5.81 21.12 -6.69
CA ARG A 54 -6.43 21.19 -8.03
C ARG A 54 -7.65 20.28 -8.17
N LYS A 55 -8.04 19.56 -7.11
CA LYS A 55 -9.14 18.57 -7.11
C LYS A 55 -8.93 17.46 -8.15
N LEU A 56 -7.69 17.16 -8.46
CA LEU A 56 -7.33 16.08 -9.36
C LEU A 56 -7.26 14.76 -8.57
N HIS A 57 -7.53 13.64 -9.24
CA HIS A 57 -7.57 12.34 -8.60
C HIS A 57 -6.27 11.58 -8.86
N ILE A 58 -5.55 11.23 -7.80
CA ILE A 58 -4.41 10.30 -7.89
C ILE A 58 -4.99 8.91 -8.05
N GLN A 59 -4.80 8.30 -9.22
CA GLN A 59 -5.24 6.94 -9.47
C GLN A 59 -4.21 5.94 -8.91
N ASN A 60 -2.95 6.09 -9.32
CA ASN A 60 -1.86 5.22 -8.89
C ASN A 60 -0.74 6.05 -8.27
N LEU A 61 -0.26 5.65 -7.10
CA LEU A 61 0.90 6.25 -6.45
C LEU A 61 1.94 5.18 -6.16
N LYS A 62 3.15 5.37 -6.67
CA LYS A 62 4.32 4.58 -6.30
C LYS A 62 5.40 5.48 -5.71
N ILE A 63 5.93 5.09 -4.57
CA ILE A 63 7.08 5.73 -3.95
C ILE A 63 8.14 4.69 -3.68
N SER A 64 9.36 4.96 -4.13
CA SER A 64 10.55 4.18 -3.86
C SER A 64 11.59 5.08 -3.21
N SER A 65 12.17 4.63 -2.10
CA SER A 65 13.29 5.30 -1.45
C SER A 65 14.21 4.27 -0.84
N THR A 66 15.52 4.48 -0.92
CA THR A 66 16.53 3.66 -0.26
C THR A 66 16.86 4.13 1.15
N ILE A 67 16.47 5.35 1.49
CA ILE A 67 16.68 5.95 2.81
C ILE A 67 15.43 5.81 3.68
N VAL A 68 15.61 5.86 5.00
CA VAL A 68 14.51 5.78 5.97
C VAL A 68 13.67 7.05 5.91
N GLU A 69 12.37 6.93 5.63
CA GLU A 69 11.46 8.08 5.45
C GLU A 69 10.08 7.85 6.08
N ASP A 70 10.06 7.79 7.42
CA ASP A 70 8.84 7.66 8.23
C ASP A 70 7.77 8.71 7.88
N GLU A 71 8.20 9.95 7.63
CA GLU A 71 7.33 11.08 7.28
C GLU A 71 6.59 10.85 5.96
N ILE A 72 7.28 10.34 4.93
CA ILE A 72 6.66 10.01 3.65
C ILE A 72 5.62 8.91 3.84
N VAL A 73 5.99 7.82 4.53
CA VAL A 73 5.10 6.68 4.74
C VAL A 73 3.83 7.13 5.47
N GLY A 74 3.97 7.85 6.58
CA GLY A 74 2.84 8.38 7.35
C GLY A 74 1.97 9.32 6.51
N PHE A 75 2.59 10.28 5.82
CA PHE A 75 1.88 11.25 5.00
C PHE A 75 1.08 10.62 3.87
N VAL A 76 1.65 9.64 3.16
CA VAL A 76 0.96 8.96 2.06
C VAL A 76 -0.24 8.18 2.56
N LEU A 77 -0.07 7.46 3.67
CA LEU A 77 -1.15 6.70 4.28
C LEU A 77 -2.29 7.61 4.79
N ASP A 78 -1.97 8.83 5.20
CA ASP A 78 -2.99 9.82 5.60
C ASP A 78 -3.68 10.51 4.42
N ASN A 79 -2.94 10.84 3.37
CA ASN A 79 -3.43 11.73 2.32
C ASN A 79 -3.87 11.01 1.03
N CYS A 80 -3.45 9.76 0.80
CA CYS A 80 -3.68 9.06 -0.47
C CYS A 80 -4.70 7.91 -0.36
N ARG A 81 -5.62 7.97 0.62
CA ARG A 81 -6.63 6.93 0.86
C ARG A 81 -7.68 6.79 -0.23
N ALA A 82 -7.87 7.85 -1.02
CA ALA A 82 -8.81 7.88 -2.14
C ALA A 82 -8.19 7.32 -3.43
N ALA A 83 -6.90 6.99 -3.45
CA ALA A 83 -6.27 6.42 -4.64
C ALA A 83 -6.85 5.04 -4.99
N SER A 84 -6.64 4.59 -6.23
CA SER A 84 -6.94 3.20 -6.59
C SER A 84 -5.80 2.28 -6.15
N GLU A 85 -4.55 2.66 -6.42
CA GLU A 85 -3.38 1.87 -6.04
C GLU A 85 -2.32 2.70 -5.33
N VAL A 86 -1.74 2.11 -4.27
CA VAL A 86 -0.60 2.69 -3.53
C VAL A 86 0.47 1.63 -3.37
N HIS A 87 1.70 1.94 -3.80
CA HIS A 87 2.90 1.15 -3.59
C HIS A 87 3.95 1.95 -2.82
N LEU A 88 4.23 1.53 -1.59
CA LEU A 88 5.26 2.08 -0.71
C LEU A 88 6.46 1.12 -0.65
N ASN A 89 7.56 1.52 -1.27
CA ASN A 89 8.85 0.87 -1.17
C ASN A 89 9.84 1.80 -0.47
N CYS A 90 9.54 2.14 0.79
CA CYS A 90 10.31 3.05 1.63
C CYS A 90 10.59 2.38 2.99
N PRO A 91 11.86 2.24 3.41
CA PRO A 91 12.21 1.83 4.76
C PRO A 91 11.66 2.80 5.81
N THR A 92 11.33 2.26 6.98
CA THR A 92 10.96 3.06 8.17
C THR A 92 11.94 2.78 9.31
N THR A 93 11.97 3.66 10.31
CA THR A 93 12.76 3.42 11.51
C THR A 93 12.25 2.18 12.27
N PRO A 94 13.14 1.45 12.98
CA PRO A 94 12.71 0.39 13.88
C PRO A 94 11.75 0.94 14.94
N GLY A 95 10.58 0.31 15.09
CA GLY A 95 9.55 0.77 16.02
C GLY A 95 8.68 1.91 15.49
N PHE A 96 8.79 2.27 14.21
CA PHE A 96 7.81 3.10 13.54
C PHE A 96 6.39 2.57 13.82
N ASP A 97 5.51 3.44 14.30
CA ASP A 97 4.15 3.08 14.72
C ASP A 97 3.17 4.03 14.04
N TYR A 98 2.68 3.61 12.87
CA TYR A 98 1.64 4.34 12.18
C TYR A 98 0.28 4.12 12.87
N LEU A 99 -0.13 5.16 13.61
CA LEU A 99 -1.44 5.35 14.24
C LEU A 99 -1.83 4.35 15.37
N LYS A 100 -1.69 4.83 16.62
CA LYS A 100 -2.37 4.23 17.79
C LYS A 100 -3.89 4.43 17.81
N LYS A 101 -4.46 5.31 16.98
CA LYS A 101 -5.92 5.58 16.89
C LYS A 101 -6.46 5.16 15.53
N THR A 102 -7.64 4.54 15.50
CA THR A 102 -8.32 4.12 14.27
C THR A 102 -8.79 5.34 13.50
N PRO A 103 -8.20 5.69 12.35
CA PRO A 103 -8.71 6.76 11.53
C PRO A 103 -9.82 6.19 10.68
N THR A 104 -11.02 6.64 10.96
CA THR A 104 -12.11 6.63 10.00
C THR A 104 -11.85 7.75 8.97
N PRO A 105 -11.98 7.48 7.65
CA PRO A 105 -12.41 6.23 7.03
C PRO A 105 -11.26 5.22 6.82
N LYS A 106 -11.62 3.92 6.75
CA LYS A 106 -10.71 2.81 6.39
C LYS A 106 -10.20 2.98 4.95
N PHE A 107 -9.09 2.33 4.62
CA PHE A 107 -8.62 2.28 3.23
C PHE A 107 -9.58 1.44 2.39
N SER A 108 -9.88 1.89 1.18
CA SER A 108 -10.69 1.17 0.20
C SER A 108 -10.00 1.14 -1.17
N LEU A 109 -8.69 0.93 -1.15
CA LEU A 109 -7.85 0.88 -2.34
C LEU A 109 -8.13 -0.42 -3.12
N ASP A 110 -7.95 -0.39 -4.43
CA ASP A 110 -7.94 -1.61 -5.24
C ASP A 110 -6.67 -2.43 -4.96
N LYS A 111 -5.54 -1.75 -4.74
CA LYS A 111 -4.28 -2.40 -4.40
C LYS A 111 -3.45 -1.57 -3.42
N LEU A 112 -2.99 -2.22 -2.35
CA LEU A 112 -1.99 -1.69 -1.43
C LEU A 112 -0.77 -2.61 -1.45
N THR A 113 0.41 -2.04 -1.69
CA THR A 113 1.69 -2.75 -1.61
C THR A 113 2.63 -1.99 -0.68
N ILE A 114 3.21 -2.68 0.31
CA ILE A 114 4.19 -2.12 1.26
C ILE A 114 5.35 -3.11 1.36
N ASN A 115 6.56 -2.70 0.96
CA ASN A 115 7.71 -3.61 0.90
C ASN A 115 8.50 -3.73 2.22
N TYR A 116 8.42 -2.73 3.09
CA TYR A 116 9.10 -2.70 4.39
C TYR A 116 8.04 -2.73 5.51
N ALA A 117 7.25 -3.81 5.52
CA ALA A 117 6.04 -3.91 6.33
C ALA A 117 6.28 -4.43 7.76
N GLU A 118 7.51 -4.34 8.29
CA GLU A 118 7.86 -4.82 9.63
C GLU A 118 6.94 -4.24 10.72
N TRP A 119 6.64 -2.95 10.60
CA TRP A 119 5.77 -2.19 11.50
C TRP A 119 4.28 -2.55 11.39
N VAL A 120 3.88 -3.29 10.35
CA VAL A 120 2.46 -3.59 10.13
C VAL A 120 1.98 -4.61 11.15
N THR A 121 0.99 -4.23 11.95
CA THR A 121 0.40 -5.08 12.98
C THR A 121 -0.89 -5.73 12.49
N THR A 122 -1.34 -6.75 13.23
CA THR A 122 -2.66 -7.37 13.04
C THR A 122 -3.80 -6.34 13.02
N ARG A 123 -3.65 -5.26 13.81
CA ARG A 123 -4.63 -4.17 13.88
C ARG A 123 -4.68 -3.39 12.56
N HIS A 124 -3.54 -3.08 11.95
CA HIS A 124 -3.49 -2.42 10.65
C HIS A 124 -4.19 -3.27 9.59
N LEU A 125 -3.83 -4.56 9.49
CA LEU A 125 -4.47 -5.50 8.56
C LEU A 125 -5.99 -5.56 8.73
N THR A 126 -6.46 -5.74 9.96
CA THR A 126 -7.88 -6.03 10.22
C THR A 126 -8.77 -4.80 10.32
N ASN A 127 -8.21 -3.62 10.60
CA ASN A 127 -9.00 -2.41 10.79
C ASN A 127 -8.77 -1.35 9.72
N LEU A 128 -7.57 -1.29 9.12
CA LEU A 128 -7.24 -0.29 8.09
C LEU A 128 -7.31 -0.89 6.69
N PHE A 129 -6.65 -2.03 6.47
CA PHE A 129 -6.40 -2.58 5.13
C PHE A 129 -7.42 -3.65 4.68
N ILE A 130 -8.29 -4.11 5.58
CA ILE A 130 -9.28 -5.18 5.31
C ILE A 130 -10.30 -4.81 4.21
N ASN A 131 -10.44 -3.52 3.92
CA ASN A 131 -11.31 -3.01 2.88
C ASN A 131 -10.57 -2.72 1.56
N CYS A 132 -9.25 -2.89 1.51
CA CYS A 132 -8.54 -2.91 0.23
C CYS A 132 -8.87 -4.21 -0.51
N LYS A 133 -9.01 -4.19 -1.85
CA LYS A 133 -9.26 -5.43 -2.61
C LYS A 133 -8.05 -6.36 -2.61
N HIS A 134 -6.84 -5.79 -2.79
CA HIS A 134 -5.59 -6.53 -2.75
C HIS A 134 -4.61 -5.88 -1.76
N VAL A 135 -3.99 -6.70 -0.90
CA VAL A 135 -2.95 -6.27 0.03
C VAL A 135 -1.71 -7.13 -0.16
N ILE A 136 -0.57 -6.49 -0.39
CA ILE A 136 0.75 -7.14 -0.52
C ILE A 136 1.67 -6.48 0.49
N LEU A 137 2.15 -7.25 1.46
CA LEU A 137 3.09 -6.79 2.47
C LEU A 137 4.34 -7.66 2.41
N ASP A 138 5.48 -7.05 2.13
CA ASP A 138 6.79 -7.72 2.17
C ASP A 138 7.58 -7.27 3.40
N GLY A 139 8.49 -8.12 3.89
CA GLY A 139 9.29 -7.83 5.08
C GLY A 139 8.47 -7.73 6.37
N CYS A 140 7.43 -8.55 6.54
CA CYS A 140 6.60 -8.54 7.75
C CYS A 140 7.34 -9.14 8.96
N ASP A 141 7.09 -8.59 10.16
CA ASP A 141 7.47 -9.25 11.42
C ASP A 141 6.36 -10.20 11.89
N SER A 142 6.70 -11.47 12.04
CA SER A 142 5.79 -12.49 12.57
C SER A 142 5.31 -12.20 14.00
N LYS A 143 6.07 -11.45 14.80
CA LYS A 143 5.67 -11.04 16.16
C LYS A 143 4.54 -10.01 16.16
N ASN A 144 4.44 -9.18 15.11
CA ASN A 144 3.40 -8.16 14.97
C ASN A 144 2.09 -8.72 14.38
N LEU A 145 2.15 -9.89 13.75
CA LEU A 145 1.05 -10.48 12.99
C LEU A 145 0.52 -11.79 13.58
N LYS A 146 -0.72 -11.73 14.10
CA LYS A 146 -1.53 -12.89 14.48
C LYS A 146 -2.30 -13.39 13.26
N ILE A 147 -1.63 -14.13 12.39
CA ILE A 147 -2.17 -14.61 11.10
C ILE A 147 -3.51 -15.34 11.25
N LYS A 148 -3.63 -16.21 12.26
CA LYS A 148 -4.89 -16.92 12.55
C LYS A 148 -6.05 -15.98 12.85
N GLN A 149 -5.80 -14.88 13.55
CA GLN A 149 -6.82 -13.86 13.84
C GLN A 149 -7.20 -13.09 12.58
N PHE A 150 -6.20 -12.71 11.77
CA PHE A 150 -6.41 -12.05 10.49
C PHE A 150 -7.27 -12.91 9.54
N ILE A 151 -6.92 -14.18 9.32
CA ILE A 151 -7.67 -15.05 8.42
C ILE A 151 -9.10 -15.28 8.92
N LYS A 152 -9.31 -15.46 10.23
CA LYS A 152 -10.68 -15.57 10.78
C LYS A 152 -11.50 -14.32 10.46
N LYS A 153 -10.93 -13.13 10.67
CA LYS A 153 -11.60 -11.87 10.37
C LYS A 153 -11.87 -11.70 8.88
N TRP A 154 -10.92 -12.06 8.03
CA TRP A 154 -11.11 -12.01 6.58
C TRP A 154 -12.20 -12.97 6.08
N VAL A 155 -12.22 -14.22 6.57
CA VAL A 155 -13.15 -15.26 6.09
C VAL A 155 -14.56 -15.09 6.67
N TYR A 156 -14.68 -14.66 7.92
CA TYR A 156 -15.96 -14.70 8.64
C TYR A 156 -16.57 -13.32 8.93
N GLU A 157 -15.85 -12.21 8.76
CA GLU A 157 -16.40 -10.85 8.91
C GLU A 157 -16.52 -10.14 7.55
N TYR A 158 -17.23 -9.01 7.52
CA TYR A 158 -17.32 -8.19 6.31
C TYR A 158 -15.93 -7.64 5.93
N SER A 159 -15.49 -8.00 4.73
CA SER A 159 -14.21 -7.63 4.13
C SER A 159 -14.40 -7.43 2.63
N GLN A 160 -13.72 -6.44 2.05
CA GLN A 160 -13.62 -6.29 0.59
C GLN A 160 -12.35 -6.95 0.03
N LEU A 161 -11.50 -7.47 0.91
CA LEU A 161 -10.26 -8.15 0.57
C LEU A 161 -10.53 -9.41 -0.23
N LYS A 162 -9.94 -9.47 -1.42
CA LYS A 162 -9.97 -10.61 -2.33
C LYS A 162 -8.63 -11.36 -2.35
N TYR A 163 -7.54 -10.68 -2.02
CA TYR A 163 -6.20 -11.23 -2.05
C TYR A 163 -5.31 -10.61 -0.98
N ALA A 164 -4.56 -11.45 -0.29
CA ALA A 164 -3.49 -11.04 0.62
C ALA A 164 -2.21 -11.83 0.34
N SER A 165 -1.09 -11.14 0.18
CA SER A 165 0.25 -11.72 0.19
C SER A 165 1.02 -11.13 1.37
N LEU A 166 1.55 -11.99 2.22
CA LEU A 166 2.35 -11.62 3.39
C LEU A 166 3.67 -12.38 3.31
N THR A 167 4.76 -11.66 3.07
CA THR A 167 6.12 -12.21 3.04
C THR A 167 6.82 -11.89 4.35
N PHE A 168 7.54 -12.86 4.92
CA PHE A 168 8.23 -12.76 6.20
C PHE A 168 9.70 -13.10 6.00
N ASP A 169 10.59 -12.32 6.60
CA ASP A 169 12.03 -12.63 6.59
C ASP A 169 12.35 -13.75 7.59
N TYR A 170 11.58 -13.83 8.68
CA TYR A 170 11.67 -14.89 9.67
C TYR A 170 10.27 -15.30 10.16
N VAL A 171 10.01 -16.60 10.21
CA VAL A 171 8.72 -17.16 10.65
C VAL A 171 8.90 -17.97 11.94
N ASP A 172 8.12 -17.63 12.96
CA ASP A 172 7.99 -18.39 14.21
C ASP A 172 6.58 -18.96 14.39
N PHE A 173 5.93 -19.32 13.29
CA PHE A 173 4.59 -19.91 13.31
C PHE A 173 4.46 -21.11 12.38
N SER A 174 3.58 -22.04 12.78
CA SER A 174 3.26 -23.24 12.02
C SER A 174 2.03 -22.99 11.13
N MET A 175 2.22 -23.09 9.81
CA MET A 175 1.12 -22.98 8.84
C MET A 175 0.05 -24.06 9.09
N ASN A 176 0.46 -25.25 9.53
CA ASN A 176 -0.46 -26.31 9.90
C ASN A 176 -1.40 -25.87 11.04
N ASP A 177 -0.89 -25.18 12.06
CA ASP A 177 -1.70 -24.71 13.19
C ASP A 177 -2.61 -23.54 12.86
N ILE A 178 -2.19 -22.70 11.90
CA ILE A 178 -3.01 -21.62 11.33
C ILE A 178 -4.17 -22.20 10.53
N MET A 179 -3.88 -23.14 9.63
CA MET A 179 -4.86 -23.74 8.73
C MET A 179 -5.78 -24.75 9.43
N ARG A 180 -5.36 -25.28 10.58
CA ARG A 180 -6.17 -26.19 11.39
C ARG A 180 -7.50 -25.51 11.78
N ARG A 181 -8.61 -26.13 11.38
CA ARG A 181 -10.01 -25.67 11.56
C ARG A 181 -10.48 -24.58 10.57
N ILE A 182 -9.70 -24.24 9.55
CA ILE A 182 -10.23 -23.49 8.40
C ILE A 182 -10.86 -24.50 7.45
N PRO A 183 -12.15 -24.35 7.08
CA PRO A 183 -12.79 -25.23 6.11
C PRO A 183 -11.98 -25.27 4.82
N SER A 184 -11.59 -26.46 4.39
CA SER A 184 -10.85 -26.66 3.14
C SER A 184 -11.44 -27.84 2.38
N LYS A 185 -11.47 -27.74 1.04
CA LYS A 185 -11.68 -28.90 0.17
C LYS A 185 -10.31 -29.44 -0.20
N ARG A 186 -10.10 -30.75 0.03
CA ARG A 186 -8.94 -31.42 -0.54
C ARG A 186 -9.08 -31.40 -2.06
N VAL A 187 -8.09 -30.83 -2.74
CA VAL A 187 -7.95 -30.96 -4.18
C VAL A 187 -7.14 -32.24 -4.43
N PRO A 188 -7.67 -33.24 -5.14
CA PRO A 188 -6.91 -34.44 -5.47
C PRO A 188 -5.67 -34.04 -6.26
N THR A 189 -4.48 -34.42 -5.80
CA THR A 189 -3.29 -34.39 -6.65
C THR A 189 -3.53 -35.38 -7.78
N ARG A 190 -3.41 -34.93 -9.04
CA ARG A 190 -3.36 -35.83 -10.19
C ARG A 190 -2.20 -36.79 -9.95
N THR A 191 -2.51 -38.00 -9.52
CA THR A 191 -1.63 -39.16 -9.72
C THR A 191 -1.51 -39.32 -11.22
N THR A 192 -0.37 -38.93 -11.79
CA THR A 192 0.12 -39.56 -13.00
C THR A 192 0.37 -41.01 -12.64
N SER A 193 -0.63 -41.85 -12.87
CA SER A 193 -0.52 -43.29 -12.87
C SER A 193 0.02 -43.73 -14.24
N GLU A 194 1.16 -44.42 -14.15
CA GLU A 194 1.85 -45.28 -15.14
C GLU A 194 2.57 -44.62 -16.32
#